data_AF-A0A7W8AL88-F1
#
_entry.id   AF-A0A7W8AL88-F1
#
_cell.length_a   1.000
_cell.length_b   1.000
_cell.length_c   1.000
_cell.angle_alpha   90.00
_cell.angle_beta   90.00
_cell.angle_gamma   90.00
#
_symmetry.space_group_name_H-M   'P 1'
#
loop_
_entity.id
_entity.type
_entity.pdbx_description
1 polymer ?
#
loop_
_entity_poly.entity_id
_entity_poly.type
_entity_poly.pdbx_seq_one_letter_code
_entity_poly.pdbx_strand_id
1 'polypeptide(L)'
;MKKVEVDFGCRGSSVEDVSIYRGMNPKFVQRVWKKRRSKQREHKTQTHNGAIPDVLMSAELLVSMQFKTFEELRMMAADLFNVPKETLDEKNRTVRVVRAKHAAICAAKLHWPDISLSALGREFFVDHTSALHALRKYGIYTSQSQTKSAA
;
A
#
# COMPACT_ATOMS: atom_id res chain seq x y z
N MET A 1 3.68 -8.63 35.69
CA MET A 1 3.45 -9.85 34.87
C MET A 1 3.63 -9.50 33.41
N LYS A 2 4.66 -10.03 32.74
CA LYS A 2 4.89 -9.80 31.30
C LYS A 2 4.01 -10.77 30.52
N LYS A 3 3.11 -10.25 29.67
CA LYS A 3 2.34 -11.08 28.74
C LYS A 3 3.32 -11.69 27.74
N VAL A 4 3.44 -13.01 27.75
CA VAL A 4 4.19 -13.74 26.73
C VAL A 4 3.27 -13.80 25.51
N GLU A 5 3.58 -12.99 24.50
CA GLU A 5 2.99 -13.13 23.18
C GLU A 5 3.56 -14.40 22.55
N VAL A 6 2.77 -15.47 22.56
CA VAL A 6 3.09 -16.69 21.83
C VAL A 6 2.68 -16.48 20.38
N ASP A 7 3.65 -16.13 19.55
CA ASP A 7 3.46 -15.97 18.11
C ASP A 7 3.34 -17.37 17.46
N PHE A 8 2.10 -17.82 17.21
CA PHE A 8 1.81 -19.06 16.47
C PHE A 8 1.99 -18.81 14.97
N GLY A 9 3.23 -18.51 14.57
CA GLY A 9 3.64 -18.22 13.20
C GLY A 9 3.18 -19.31 12.23
N CYS A 10 1.98 -19.16 11.68
CA CYS A 10 1.46 -19.98 10.59
C CYS A 10 2.03 -19.46 9.26
N ARG A 11 3.36 -19.57 9.09
CA ARG A 11 3.98 -19.43 7.78
C ARG A 11 3.72 -20.73 7.01
N GLY A 12 2.69 -20.69 6.16
CA GLY A 12 2.50 -21.57 5.00
C GLY A 12 3.00 -23.01 5.14
N SER A 13 2.50 -23.77 6.12
CA SER A 13 2.62 -25.23 6.03
C SER A 13 1.63 -25.72 4.97
N SER A 14 2.16 -26.40 3.97
CA SER A 14 1.39 -27.19 3.00
C SER A 14 0.45 -28.14 3.76
N VAL A 15 -0.60 -28.59 3.09
CA VAL A 15 -1.65 -29.47 3.64
C VAL A 15 -1.10 -30.77 4.27
N GLU A 16 0.18 -31.07 4.08
CA GLU A 16 0.88 -32.29 4.49
C GLU A 16 1.43 -32.23 5.94
N ASP A 17 1.51 -31.05 6.56
CA ASP A 17 2.10 -30.87 7.90
C ASP A 17 1.10 -31.04 9.06
N VAL A 18 0.07 -31.86 8.86
CA VAL A 18 -0.94 -32.20 9.90
C VAL A 18 -0.37 -33.18 10.95
N SER A 19 0.83 -33.72 10.72
CA SER A 19 1.50 -34.69 11.60
C SER A 19 1.89 -34.13 12.99
N ILE A 20 1.90 -32.80 13.16
CA ILE A 20 2.25 -32.14 14.42
C ILE A 20 1.14 -32.27 15.48
N TYR A 21 -0.12 -32.48 15.07
CA TYR A 21 -1.25 -32.61 15.99
C TYR A 21 -1.58 -34.08 16.30
N ARG A 22 -0.60 -34.81 16.85
CA ARG A 22 -0.81 -36.18 17.36
C ARG A 22 -1.87 -36.16 18.46
N GLY A 23 -3.06 -36.67 18.17
CA GLY A 23 -4.19 -36.82 19.11
C GLY A 23 -5.41 -35.93 18.84
N MET A 24 -5.37 -35.01 17.88
CA MET A 24 -6.56 -34.22 17.47
C MET A 24 -7.17 -34.74 16.16
N ASN A 25 -8.51 -34.74 16.09
CA ASN A 25 -9.23 -35.07 14.86
C ASN A 25 -8.92 -34.01 13.77
N PRO A 26 -8.34 -34.37 12.62
CA PRO A 26 -7.93 -33.42 11.59
C PRO A 26 -9.10 -32.60 11.03
N LYS A 27 -10.31 -33.18 10.97
CA LYS A 27 -11.53 -32.46 10.54
C LYS A 27 -11.90 -31.32 11.49
N PHE A 28 -11.63 -31.48 12.79
CA PHE A 28 -11.88 -30.45 13.80
C PHE A 28 -10.88 -29.30 13.66
N VAL A 29 -9.59 -29.62 13.53
CA VAL A 29 -8.52 -28.61 13.33
C VAL A 29 -8.78 -27.77 12.08
N GLN A 30 -9.13 -28.41 10.96
CA GLN A 30 -9.50 -27.71 9.73
C GLN A 30 -10.70 -26.77 9.94
N ARG A 31 -11.73 -27.19 10.68
CA ARG A 31 -12.91 -26.36 10.97
C ARG A 31 -12.56 -25.15 11.85
N VAL A 32 -11.72 -25.33 12.86
CA VAL A 32 -11.25 -24.25 13.74
C VAL A 32 -10.40 -23.25 12.95
N TRP A 33 -9.48 -23.72 12.11
CA TRP A 33 -8.66 -22.85 11.27
C TRP A 33 -9.49 -22.11 10.23
N LYS A 34 -10.45 -22.78 9.58
CA LYS A 34 -11.40 -22.13 8.67
C LYS A 34 -12.16 -21.03 9.40
N LYS A 35 -12.69 -21.30 10.60
CA LYS A 35 -13.40 -20.30 11.43
C LYS A 35 -12.50 -19.12 11.82
N ARG A 36 -11.25 -19.36 12.23
CA ARG A 36 -10.28 -18.31 12.59
C ARG A 36 -9.93 -17.44 11.37
N ARG A 37 -9.66 -18.05 10.22
CA ARG A 37 -9.39 -17.33 8.95
C ARG A 37 -10.60 -16.52 8.49
N SER A 38 -11.81 -17.05 8.62
CA SER A 38 -13.05 -16.31 8.33
C SER A 38 -13.21 -15.09 9.24
N LYS A 39 -13.07 -15.24 10.56
CA LYS A 39 -13.13 -14.10 11.49
C LYS A 39 -12.07 -13.02 11.22
N GLN A 40 -10.84 -13.43 10.89
CA GLN A 40 -9.77 -12.49 10.52
C GLN A 40 -10.08 -11.75 9.20
N ARG A 41 -10.75 -12.40 8.25
CA ARG A 41 -11.21 -11.76 7.01
C ARG A 41 -12.34 -10.78 7.30
N GLU A 42 -13.33 -11.17 8.09
CA GLU A 42 -14.47 -10.31 8.47
C GLU A 42 -14.01 -8.99 9.11
N HIS A 43 -13.09 -9.06 10.09
CA HIS A 43 -12.53 -7.84 10.71
C HIS A 43 -11.74 -6.96 9.73
N LYS A 44 -11.11 -7.54 8.69
CA LYS A 44 -10.41 -6.77 7.65
C LYS A 44 -11.35 -6.21 6.58
N THR A 45 -12.52 -6.82 6.39
CA THR A 45 -13.45 -6.42 5.32
C THR A 45 -14.30 -5.22 5.73
N GLN A 46 -14.54 -5.05 7.03
CA GLN A 46 -15.40 -3.98 7.54
C GLN A 46 -14.83 -2.56 7.34
N THR A 47 -13.52 -2.39 7.14
CA THR A 47 -12.94 -1.05 7.14
C THR A 47 -13.10 -0.28 5.83
N HIS A 48 -13.19 -0.92 4.65
CA HIS A 48 -13.15 -0.15 3.39
C HIS A 48 -13.91 -0.79 2.21
N ASN A 49 -15.25 -0.80 2.25
CA ASN A 49 -16.10 -1.31 1.16
C ASN A 49 -16.31 -0.33 -0.02
N GLY A 50 -15.64 0.83 -0.04
CA GLY A 50 -15.73 1.74 -1.20
C GLY A 50 -14.95 1.22 -2.41
N ALA A 51 -15.43 1.49 -3.62
CA ALA A 51 -14.64 1.27 -4.85
C ALA A 51 -13.28 1.96 -4.71
N ILE A 52 -12.20 1.29 -5.13
CA ILE A 52 -10.86 1.88 -5.06
C ILE A 52 -10.71 2.82 -6.26
N PRO A 53 -10.50 4.12 -6.05
CA PRO A 53 -10.33 5.08 -7.14
C PRO A 53 -9.19 4.66 -8.09
N ASP A 54 -9.32 5.04 -9.37
CA ASP A 54 -8.21 4.90 -10.29
C ASP A 54 -7.09 5.89 -9.94
N VAL A 55 -5.84 5.44 -10.06
CA VAL A 55 -4.69 6.18 -9.53
C VAL A 55 -4.35 7.40 -10.38
N LEU A 56 -4.49 7.30 -11.70
CA LEU A 56 -4.17 8.41 -12.60
C LEU A 56 -5.19 9.54 -12.45
N MET A 57 -6.48 9.19 -12.49
CA MET A 57 -7.59 10.14 -12.27
C MET A 57 -7.48 10.81 -10.89
N SER A 58 -7.10 10.04 -9.87
CA SER A 58 -6.89 10.57 -8.53
C SER A 58 -5.71 11.55 -8.48
N ALA A 59 -4.61 11.26 -9.19
CA ALA A 59 -3.46 12.14 -9.24
C ALA A 59 -3.79 13.48 -9.92
N GLU A 60 -4.52 13.46 -11.04
CA GLU A 60 -4.99 14.66 -11.73
C GLU A 60 -5.92 15.51 -10.84
N LEU A 61 -6.85 14.85 -10.13
CA LEU A 61 -7.72 15.51 -9.17
C LEU A 61 -6.91 16.20 -8.06
N LEU A 62 -5.91 15.53 -7.48
CA LEU A 62 -5.05 16.11 -6.45
C LEU A 62 -4.28 17.34 -6.97
N VAL A 63 -3.79 17.31 -8.21
CA VAL A 63 -3.13 18.46 -8.83
C VAL A 63 -4.12 19.62 -9.00
N SER A 64 -5.38 19.33 -9.37
CA SER A 64 -6.42 20.36 -9.50
C SER A 64 -6.77 21.05 -8.18
N MET A 65 -6.60 20.37 -7.04
CA MET A 65 -6.83 20.91 -5.70
C MET A 65 -5.74 21.89 -5.23
N GLN A 66 -4.63 22.04 -5.98
CA GLN A 66 -3.55 22.99 -5.72
C GLN A 66 -2.95 22.90 -4.30
N PHE A 67 -2.28 21.80 -3.98
CA PHE A 67 -1.46 21.70 -2.76
C PHE A 67 -0.20 22.56 -2.85
N LYS A 68 0.29 23.03 -1.70
CA LYS A 68 1.57 23.72 -1.58
C LYS A 68 2.65 22.85 -0.96
N THR A 69 2.26 21.90 -0.10
CA THR A 69 3.20 21.05 0.65
C THR A 69 2.96 19.55 0.43
N PHE A 70 3.99 18.73 0.67
CA PHE A 70 3.86 17.25 0.63
C PHE A 70 2.93 16.73 1.72
N GLU A 71 2.82 17.44 2.84
CA GLU A 71 1.93 17.05 3.92
C GLU A 71 0.45 17.22 3.53
N GLU A 72 0.09 18.35 2.93
CA GLU A 72 -1.24 18.58 2.36
C GLU A 72 -1.58 17.51 1.31
N LEU A 73 -0.64 17.22 0.41
CA LEU A 73 -0.82 16.19 -0.61
C LEU A 73 -1.06 14.80 0.02
N ARG A 74 -0.34 14.45 1.09
CA ARG A 74 -0.56 13.20 1.83
C ARG A 74 -1.94 13.15 2.46
N MET A 75 -2.39 14.23 3.11
CA MET A 75 -3.72 14.30 3.72
C MET A 75 -4.83 14.13 2.68
N MET A 76 -4.76 14.87 1.57
CA MET A 76 -5.77 14.77 0.51
C MET A 76 -5.79 13.39 -0.15
N ALA A 77 -4.62 12.77 -0.36
CA ALA A 77 -4.56 11.39 -0.85
C ALA A 77 -5.13 10.38 0.17
N ALA A 78 -4.92 10.60 1.46
CA ALA A 78 -5.47 9.77 2.52
C ALA A 78 -7.01 9.82 2.50
N ASP A 79 -7.57 11.03 2.44
CA ASP A 79 -9.01 11.27 2.41
C ASP A 79 -9.66 10.63 1.17
N LEU A 80 -9.08 10.85 -0.02
CA LEU A 80 -9.60 10.32 -1.28
C LEU A 80 -9.69 8.79 -1.27
N PHE A 81 -8.69 8.12 -0.69
CA PHE A 81 -8.66 6.67 -0.59
C PHE A 81 -9.33 6.14 0.69
N ASN A 82 -9.86 7.00 1.56
CA ASN A 82 -10.39 6.66 2.88
C ASN A 82 -9.40 5.83 3.71
N VAL A 83 -8.14 6.27 3.77
CA VAL A 83 -7.06 5.63 4.54
C VAL A 83 -6.59 6.63 5.61
N PRO A 84 -6.29 6.21 6.86
CA PRO A 84 -5.72 7.12 7.85
C PRO A 84 -4.35 7.64 7.38
N LYS A 85 -4.04 8.91 7.67
CA LYS A 85 -2.75 9.53 7.31
C LYS A 85 -1.58 8.70 7.85
N GLU A 86 -1.69 8.20 9.07
CA GLU A 86 -0.66 7.43 9.77
C GLU A 86 -0.33 6.15 9.00
N THR A 87 -1.35 5.51 8.40
CA THR A 87 -1.17 4.28 7.62
C THR A 87 -0.44 4.52 6.29
N LEU A 88 -0.41 5.75 5.79
CA LEU A 88 0.42 6.12 4.63
C LEU A 88 1.90 6.24 4.98
N ASP A 89 2.27 6.58 6.21
CA ASP A 89 3.69 6.65 6.58
C ASP A 89 4.26 5.26 6.90
N GLU A 90 3.40 4.30 7.24
CA GLU A 90 3.79 2.92 7.52
C GLU A 90 4.23 2.13 6.26
N LYS A 91 5.01 1.06 6.49
CA LYS A 91 5.38 0.06 5.47
C LYS A 91 4.23 -0.91 5.15
N ASN A 92 2.99 -0.42 5.17
CA ASN A 92 1.81 -1.22 4.89
C ASN A 92 1.65 -1.43 3.38
N ARG A 93 1.46 -2.70 2.98
CA ARG A 93 1.33 -3.12 1.56
C ARG A 93 -0.11 -3.40 1.14
N THR A 94 -1.08 -2.95 1.93
CA THR A 94 -2.49 -3.06 1.56
C THR A 94 -2.72 -2.33 0.24
N VAL A 95 -3.46 -2.96 -0.68
CA VAL A 95 -3.65 -2.45 -2.05
C VAL A 95 -4.12 -1.00 -2.08
N ARG A 96 -5.02 -0.63 -1.17
CA ARG A 96 -5.58 0.73 -1.05
C ARG A 96 -4.53 1.76 -0.63
N VAL A 97 -3.73 1.43 0.39
CA VAL A 97 -2.59 2.25 0.85
C VAL A 97 -1.56 2.41 -0.26
N VAL A 98 -1.19 1.33 -0.96
CA VAL A 98 -0.22 1.37 -2.06
C VAL A 98 -0.74 2.24 -3.21
N ARG A 99 -2.03 2.12 -3.56
CA ARG A 99 -2.65 2.98 -4.58
C ARG A 99 -2.70 4.44 -4.18
N ALA A 100 -3.02 4.74 -2.92
CA ALA A 100 -2.99 6.10 -2.38
C ALA A 100 -1.57 6.70 -2.44
N LYS A 101 -0.54 5.94 -2.03
CA LYS A 101 0.87 6.35 -2.18
C LYS A 101 1.25 6.59 -3.63
N HIS A 102 0.86 5.69 -4.53
CA HIS A 102 1.14 5.86 -5.95
C HIS A 102 0.46 7.10 -6.52
N ALA A 103 -0.79 7.38 -6.15
CA ALA A 103 -1.52 8.58 -6.57
C ALA A 103 -0.80 9.84 -6.10
N ALA A 104 -0.38 9.89 -4.83
CA ALA A 104 0.36 11.01 -4.27
C ALA A 104 1.72 11.20 -4.95
N ILE A 105 2.48 10.14 -5.20
CA ILE A 105 3.77 10.19 -5.93
C ILE A 105 3.57 10.72 -7.36
N CYS A 106 2.53 10.25 -8.05
CA CYS A 106 2.19 10.70 -9.40
C CYS A 106 1.81 12.19 -9.39
N ALA A 107 0.93 12.62 -8.49
CA ALA A 107 0.52 14.01 -8.34
C ALA A 107 1.70 14.93 -8.01
N ALA A 108 2.57 14.53 -7.08
CA ALA A 108 3.78 15.27 -6.75
C ALA A 108 4.69 15.45 -7.96
N LYS A 109 4.84 14.41 -8.80
CA LYS A 109 5.69 14.47 -9.98
C LYS A 109 5.09 15.32 -11.10
N LEU A 110 3.76 15.31 -11.25
CA LEU A 110 3.05 16.18 -12.18
C LEU A 110 3.14 17.65 -11.76
N HIS A 111 3.07 17.94 -10.46
CA HIS A 111 3.12 19.29 -9.93
C HIS A 111 4.55 19.86 -9.86
N TRP A 112 5.53 19.05 -9.46
CA TRP A 112 6.95 19.42 -9.40
C TRP A 112 7.78 18.51 -10.33
N PRO A 113 7.84 18.78 -11.64
CA PRO A 113 8.52 17.91 -12.60
C PRO A 113 10.02 17.75 -12.33
N ASP A 114 10.65 18.73 -11.70
CA ASP A 114 12.10 18.73 -11.44
C ASP A 114 12.50 17.96 -10.17
N ILE A 115 11.54 17.51 -9.36
CA ILE A 115 11.86 16.79 -8.13
C ILE A 115 12.55 15.45 -8.42
N SER A 116 13.62 15.15 -7.68
CA SER A 116 14.33 13.88 -7.80
C SER A 116 13.50 12.72 -7.23
N LEU A 117 13.69 11.52 -7.79
CA LEU A 117 13.00 10.30 -7.33
C LEU A 117 13.39 9.93 -5.89
N SER A 118 14.63 10.22 -5.49
CA SER A 118 15.11 9.99 -4.12
C SER A 118 14.45 10.92 -3.11
N ALA A 119 14.20 12.19 -3.49
CA ALA A 119 13.45 13.12 -2.65
C ALA A 119 12.00 12.67 -2.47
N LEU A 120 11.32 12.27 -3.56
CA LEU A 120 9.97 11.68 -3.47
C LEU A 120 9.94 10.44 -2.57
N GLY A 121 10.92 9.55 -2.71
CA GLY A 121 11.01 8.37 -1.88
C GLY A 121 11.15 8.70 -0.38
N ARG A 122 11.94 9.72 -0.05
CA ARG A 122 12.09 10.18 1.34
C ARG A 122 10.79 10.73 1.91
N GLU A 123 10.08 11.57 1.16
CA GLU A 123 8.84 12.21 1.63
C GLU A 123 7.67 11.25 1.81
N PHE A 124 7.60 10.20 0.97
CA PHE A 124 6.53 9.19 1.05
C PHE A 124 6.92 7.91 1.78
N PHE A 125 8.11 7.87 2.41
CA PHE A 125 8.67 6.68 3.08
C PHE A 125 8.68 5.43 2.19
N VAL A 126 9.07 5.62 0.92
CA VAL A 126 9.09 4.59 -0.13
C VAL A 126 10.47 4.57 -0.79
N ASP A 127 10.96 3.40 -1.18
CA ASP A 127 12.21 3.32 -1.93
C ASP A 127 12.08 4.06 -3.27
N HIS A 128 13.12 4.80 -3.67
CA HIS A 128 13.12 5.54 -4.93
C HIS A 128 12.81 4.67 -6.17
N THR A 129 13.17 3.38 -6.14
CA THR A 129 12.82 2.39 -7.16
C THR A 129 11.33 2.07 -7.20
N SER A 130 10.67 2.06 -6.05
CA SER A 130 9.22 1.89 -5.94
C SER A 130 8.47 3.13 -6.43
N ALA A 131 9.00 4.33 -6.18
CA ALA A 131 8.49 5.57 -6.77
C ALA A 131 8.63 5.55 -8.30
N LEU A 132 9.81 5.15 -8.82
CA LEU A 132 10.02 4.97 -10.26
C LEU A 132 9.05 3.95 -10.87
N HIS A 133 8.85 2.81 -10.21
CA HIS A 133 7.92 1.79 -10.64
C HIS A 133 6.48 2.32 -10.70
N ALA A 134 6.04 3.10 -9.70
CA ALA A 134 4.73 3.74 -9.72
C ALA A 134 4.56 4.65 -10.93
N LEU A 135 5.52 5.54 -11.20
CA LEU A 135 5.47 6.46 -12.34
C LEU A 135 5.42 5.72 -13.68
N ARG A 136 6.28 4.71 -13.88
CA ARG A 136 6.28 3.87 -15.10
C ARG A 136 4.97 3.13 -15.28
N LYS A 137 4.41 2.58 -14.20
CA LYS A 137 3.16 1.83 -14.24
C LYS A 137 1.97 2.67 -14.74
N TYR A 138 1.98 3.98 -14.47
CA TYR A 138 0.92 4.89 -14.91
C TYR A 138 1.34 5.79 -16.09
N GLY A 139 2.44 5.48 -16.77
CA GLY A 139 2.86 6.19 -17.97
C GLY A 139 3.37 7.62 -17.74
N ILE A 140 3.73 7.97 -16.50
CA ILE A 140 4.29 9.30 -16.19
C ILE A 140 5.80 9.23 -16.39
N TYR A 141 6.25 9.70 -17.55
CA TYR A 141 7.67 9.72 -17.88
C TYR A 141 8.35 10.93 -17.27
N THR A 142 9.52 10.73 -16.65
CA THR A 142 10.40 11.83 -16.26
C THR A 142 11.07 12.37 -17.52
N SER A 143 10.65 13.53 -17.99
CA SER A 143 11.14 14.21 -19.21
C SER A 143 12.65 14.46 -19.25
N GLN A 144 13.37 14.27 -18.14
CA GLN A 144 14.85 14.25 -18.12
C GLN A 144 15.48 13.18 -19.03
N SER A 145 14.74 12.19 -19.53
CA SER A 145 15.24 11.25 -20.55
C SER A 145 15.07 11.72 -22.00
N GLN A 146 14.29 12.78 -22.27
CA GLN A 146 14.05 13.24 -23.65
C GLN A 146 15.07 14.27 -24.14
N THR A 147 15.77 14.97 -23.24
CA THR A 147 16.79 15.97 -23.62
C THR A 147 18.11 15.36 -24.12
N LYS A 148 18.29 14.03 -24.11
CA LYS A 148 19.48 13.35 -24.65
C LYS A 148 19.34 12.85 -26.10
N SER A 149 18.19 13.06 -26.76
CA SER A 149 17.94 12.56 -28.13
C SER A 149 18.09 13.62 -29.23
N ALA A 150 18.50 14.86 -28.89
CA ALA A 150 18.52 15.97 -29.84
C ALA A 150 19.86 16.74 -29.85
N ALA A 151 20.96 16.08 -29.48
CA ALA A 151 22.32 16.62 -29.56
C ALA A 151 23.21 15.68 -30.38
#